data_AF-A0A3B9ZJ59-F1
#
_entry.id   AF-A0A3B9ZJ59-F1
#
_cell.length_a   1.000
_cell.length_b   1.000
_cell.length_c   1.000
_cell.angle_alpha   90.00
_cell.angle_beta   90.00
_cell.angle_gamma   90.00
#
_symmetry.space_group_name_H-M   'P 1'
#
loop_
_entity.id
_entity.type
_entity.pdbx_description
1 polymer ?
#
loop_
_entity_poly.entity_id
_entity_poly.type
_entity_poly.pdbx_seq_one_letter_code
_entity_poly.pdbx_strand_id
1 'polypeptide(L)'
;MGTEQVAQAEEAVKARKSWKKLTAQEKWRIFLETTIKDAPVGEILRRHGLYSSELTKIRRQVEEGALKEFGKNRQSKKPHNVPYAEHEKLKVELSAKEKALAQMSEEYLLLKKSLD
;
A
#
# COMPACT_ATOMS: atom_id res chain seq x y z
N MET A 1 1.58 -31.52 44.76
CA MET A 1 0.82 -32.04 43.61
C MET A 1 -0.05 -30.95 42.99
N GLY A 2 0.50 -29.79 42.60
CA GLY A 2 -0.35 -28.69 42.11
C GLY A 2 0.34 -27.58 41.32
N THR A 3 1.67 -27.53 41.28
CA THR A 3 2.43 -26.48 40.58
C THR A 3 2.78 -26.85 39.14
N GLU A 4 2.91 -28.16 38.83
CA GLU A 4 3.27 -28.63 37.50
C GLU A 4 2.11 -28.56 36.48
N GLN A 5 0.86 -28.69 36.94
CA GLN A 5 -0.31 -28.61 36.05
C GLN A 5 -0.58 -27.18 35.56
N VAL A 6 -0.24 -26.16 36.36
CA VAL A 6 -0.46 -24.75 35.98
C VAL A 6 0.56 -24.30 34.94
N ALA A 7 1.80 -24.77 35.05
CA ALA A 7 2.87 -24.47 34.10
C ALA A 7 2.60 -25.06 32.70
N GLN A 8 2.10 -26.30 32.63
CA GLN A 8 1.73 -26.92 31.34
C GLN A 8 0.51 -26.25 30.69
N ALA A 9 -0.42 -25.73 31.48
CA ALA A 9 -1.56 -24.96 30.97
C ALA A 9 -1.13 -23.58 30.44
N GLU A 10 -0.21 -22.87 31.13
CA GLU A 10 0.32 -21.59 30.66
C GLU A 10 1.19 -21.73 29.40
N GLU A 11 1.96 -22.82 29.28
CA GLU A 11 2.79 -23.08 28.11
C GLU A 11 1.94 -23.41 26.87
N ALA A 12 0.85 -24.17 27.03
CA ALA A 12 -0.14 -24.40 25.98
C ALA A 12 -0.87 -23.10 25.54
N VAL A 13 -1.12 -22.19 26.48
CA VAL A 13 -1.70 -20.86 26.19
C VAL A 13 -0.68 -19.96 25.49
N LYS A 14 0.60 -20.00 25.86
CA LYS A 14 1.69 -19.28 25.18
C LYS A 14 1.98 -19.81 23.77
N ALA A 15 1.94 -21.11 23.56
CA ALA A 15 2.11 -21.72 22.24
C ALA A 15 0.95 -21.35 21.28
N ARG A 16 -0.29 -21.28 21.80
CA ARG A 16 -1.46 -20.71 21.10
C ARG A 16 -1.32 -19.22 20.77
N LYS A 17 -0.47 -18.51 21.50
CA LYS A 17 -0.19 -17.07 21.35
C LYS A 17 1.03 -16.80 20.45
N SER A 18 1.53 -17.79 19.72
CA SER A 18 2.33 -17.50 18.53
C SER A 18 1.35 -17.03 17.45
N TRP A 19 1.12 -15.71 17.37
CA TRP A 19 0.41 -15.11 16.24
C TRP A 19 1.20 -15.44 14.98
N LYS A 20 0.87 -16.55 14.33
CA LYS A 20 1.31 -16.86 12.99
C LYS A 20 0.95 -15.62 12.18
N LYS A 21 1.97 -14.96 11.61
CA LYS A 21 1.76 -13.79 10.77
C LYS A 21 0.81 -14.22 9.65
N LEU A 22 -0.42 -13.73 9.69
CA LEU A 22 -1.41 -14.07 8.68
C LEU A 22 -0.88 -13.65 7.32
N THR A 23 -0.79 -14.62 6.42
CA THR A 23 -0.43 -14.40 5.03
C THR A 23 -1.49 -13.53 4.33
N ALA A 24 -1.12 -12.89 3.23
CA ALA A 24 -2.04 -12.05 2.47
C ALA A 24 -3.28 -12.85 1.98
N GLN A 25 -3.09 -14.11 1.60
CA GLN A 25 -4.18 -15.01 1.21
C GLN A 25 -5.13 -15.34 2.35
N GLU A 26 -4.62 -15.57 3.57
CA GLU A 26 -5.48 -15.85 4.73
C GLU A 26 -6.34 -14.63 5.08
N LYS A 27 -5.78 -13.42 5.04
CA LYS A 27 -6.55 -12.17 5.24
C LYS A 27 -7.66 -12.02 4.20
N TRP A 28 -7.38 -12.34 2.94
CA TRP A 28 -8.38 -12.33 1.87
C TRP A 28 -9.50 -13.36 2.11
N ARG A 29 -9.16 -14.57 2.55
CA ARG A 29 -10.15 -15.61 2.89
C ARG A 29 -11.09 -15.15 4.01
N ILE A 30 -10.54 -14.61 5.09
CA ILE A 30 -11.33 -14.09 6.21
C ILE A 30 -12.23 -12.94 5.77
N PHE A 31 -11.74 -12.07 4.90
CA PHE A 31 -12.56 -11.00 4.33
C PHE A 31 -13.77 -11.58 3.57
N LEU A 32 -13.58 -12.58 2.71
CA LEU A 32 -14.67 -13.23 1.99
C LEU A 32 -15.67 -13.90 2.93
N GLU A 33 -15.19 -14.70 3.88
CA GLU A 33 -16.04 -15.40 4.84
C GLU A 33 -16.87 -14.44 5.69
N THR A 34 -16.32 -13.28 6.07
CA THR A 34 -17.04 -12.27 6.86
C THR A 34 -17.89 -11.29 6.05
N THR A 35 -17.87 -11.37 4.72
CA THR A 35 -18.68 -10.52 3.83
C THR A 35 -20.05 -11.14 3.52
N ILE A 36 -20.21 -12.45 3.75
CA ILE A 36 -21.47 -13.16 3.55
C ILE A 36 -22.54 -12.63 4.52
N LYS A 37 -23.77 -12.42 4.04
CA LYS A 37 -24.84 -11.67 4.73
C LYS A 37 -25.29 -12.26 6.07
N ASP A 38 -24.97 -13.53 6.34
CA ASP A 38 -25.29 -14.23 7.59
C ASP A 38 -24.06 -14.92 8.21
N ALA A 39 -22.86 -14.41 7.93
CA ALA A 39 -21.65 -15.01 8.44
C ALA A 39 -21.54 -14.90 9.97
N PRO A 40 -21.18 -15.97 10.69
CA PRO A 40 -20.87 -15.89 12.11
C PRO A 40 -19.50 -15.24 12.31
N VAL A 41 -19.43 -13.91 12.14
CA VAL A 41 -18.19 -13.12 12.19
C VAL A 41 -17.42 -13.39 13.48
N GLY A 42 -18.13 -13.48 14.62
CA GLY A 42 -17.51 -13.76 15.92
C GLY A 42 -16.84 -15.14 16.00
N GLU A 43 -17.42 -16.17 15.39
CA GLU A 43 -16.80 -17.50 15.36
C GLU A 43 -15.59 -17.56 14.44
N ILE A 44 -15.71 -16.96 13.26
CA ILE A 44 -14.61 -16.90 12.28
C ILE A 44 -13.40 -16.21 12.92
N LEU A 45 -13.62 -15.07 13.58
CA LEU A 45 -12.55 -14.35 14.27
C LEU A 45 -11.91 -15.17 15.40
N ARG A 46 -12.70 -15.91 16.18
CA ARG A 46 -12.17 -16.80 17.23
C ARG A 46 -11.34 -17.95 16.67
N ARG A 47 -11.75 -18.57 15.55
CA ARG A 47 -10.99 -19.63 14.88
C ARG A 47 -9.63 -19.13 14.39
N HIS A 48 -9.57 -17.89 13.93
CA HIS A 48 -8.35 -17.26 13.45
C HIS A 48 -7.56 -16.51 14.52
N GLY A 49 -8.08 -16.40 15.75
CA GLY A 49 -7.46 -15.65 16.85
C GLY A 49 -7.39 -14.13 16.61
N LEU A 50 -8.28 -13.60 15.77
CA LEU A 50 -8.32 -12.18 15.36
C LEU A 50 -9.31 -11.38 16.21
N TYR A 51 -9.02 -10.10 16.38
CA TYR A 51 -9.94 -9.15 17.01
C TYR A 51 -10.73 -8.38 15.95
N SER A 52 -11.88 -7.80 16.36
CA SER A 52 -12.70 -6.94 15.49
C SER A 52 -11.90 -5.77 14.89
N SER A 53 -10.94 -5.23 15.63
CA SER A 53 -10.04 -4.18 15.16
C SER A 53 -9.16 -4.62 13.98
N GLU A 54 -8.72 -5.88 13.97
CA GLU A 54 -7.95 -6.43 12.85
C GLU A 54 -8.83 -6.71 11.64
N LEU A 55 -10.08 -7.13 11.85
CA LEU A 55 -11.03 -7.28 10.77
C LEU A 55 -11.27 -5.95 10.05
N THR A 56 -11.43 -4.86 10.79
CA THR A 56 -11.58 -3.52 10.22
C THR A 56 -10.34 -3.10 9.42
N LYS A 57 -9.13 -3.42 9.92
CA LYS A 57 -7.88 -3.16 9.17
C LYS A 57 -7.82 -3.95 7.86
N ILE A 58 -8.22 -5.23 7.90
CA ILE A 58 -8.26 -6.07 6.69
C ILE A 58 -9.25 -5.49 5.68
N ARG A 59 -10.46 -5.10 6.11
CA ARG A 59 -11.47 -4.48 5.24
C ARG A 59 -10.95 -3.22 4.57
N ARG A 60 -10.33 -2.32 5.35
CA ARG A 60 -9.72 -1.09 4.84
C ARG A 60 -8.60 -1.38 3.84
N GLN A 61 -7.73 -2.34 4.14
CA GLN A 61 -6.62 -2.72 3.26
C GLN A 61 -7.12 -3.29 1.93
N VAL A 62 -8.20 -4.08 1.96
CA VAL A 62 -8.86 -4.61 0.77
C VAL A 62 -9.48 -3.49 -0.06
N GLU A 63 -10.18 -2.55 0.59
CA GLU A 63 -10.82 -1.41 -0.07
C GLU A 63 -9.79 -0.48 -0.74
N GLU A 64 -8.76 -0.07 0.01
CA GLU A 64 -7.67 0.75 -0.53
C GLU A 64 -6.93 0.04 -1.67
N GLY A 65 -6.70 -1.27 -1.55
CA GLY A 65 -6.09 -2.09 -2.59
C GLY A 65 -6.96 -2.16 -3.85
N ALA A 66 -8.25 -2.41 -3.69
CA ALA A 66 -9.20 -2.48 -4.79
C ALA A 66 -9.35 -1.13 -5.50
N LEU A 67 -9.52 -0.03 -4.75
CA LEU A 67 -9.59 1.32 -5.31
C LEU A 67 -8.29 1.69 -6.05
N LYS A 68 -7.13 1.31 -5.50
CA LYS A 68 -5.84 1.56 -6.15
C LYS A 68 -5.67 0.75 -7.42
N GLU A 69 -6.09 -0.50 -7.47
CA GLU A 69 -6.00 -1.31 -8.69
C GLU A 69 -7.06 -0.92 -9.72
N PHE A 70 -8.30 -0.66 -9.31
CA PHE A 70 -9.38 -0.23 -10.20
C PHE A 70 -9.20 1.20 -10.72
N GLY A 71 -8.58 2.08 -9.92
CA GLY A 71 -8.24 3.44 -10.33
C GLY A 71 -7.02 3.53 -11.26
N LYS A 72 -6.24 2.44 -11.42
CA LYS A 72 -5.19 2.42 -12.44
C LYS A 72 -5.84 2.33 -13.81
N ASN A 73 -5.71 3.40 -14.59
CA ASN A 73 -6.04 3.34 -16.00
C ASN A 73 -5.26 2.20 -16.65
N ARG A 74 -5.95 1.28 -17.33
CA ARG A 74 -5.37 0.08 -17.96
C ARG A 74 -4.22 0.41 -18.93
N GLN A 75 -4.20 1.63 -19.47
CA GLN A 75 -3.18 2.17 -20.37
C GLN A 75 -2.10 3.01 -19.69
N SER A 76 -2.23 3.36 -18.40
CA SER A 76 -1.22 4.16 -17.72
C SER A 76 0.00 3.31 -17.42
N LYS A 77 1.18 3.76 -17.88
CA LYS A 77 2.46 3.13 -17.54
C LYS A 77 2.58 3.08 -16.01
N LYS A 78 2.98 1.92 -15.47
CA LYS A 78 3.25 1.78 -14.03
C LYS A 78 4.28 2.83 -13.63
N PRO A 79 4.12 3.53 -12.50
CA PRO A 79 5.15 4.45 -12.03
C PRO A 79 6.45 3.65 -11.87
N HIS A 80 7.44 3.98 -12.70
CA HIS A 80 8.76 3.39 -12.60
C HIS A 80 9.48 4.08 -11.45
N ASN A 81 9.95 3.30 -10.48
CA ASN A 81 10.71 3.84 -9.37
C ASN A 81 12.14 4.10 -9.85
N VAL A 82 12.44 5.35 -10.16
CA VAL A 82 13.76 5.80 -10.59
C VAL A 82 14.60 6.09 -9.34
N PRO A 83 15.87 5.65 -9.27
CA PRO A 83 16.77 5.99 -8.17
C PRO A 83 16.82 7.51 -7.92
N TYR A 84 16.87 7.90 -6.66
CA TYR A 84 16.80 9.31 -6.26
C TYR A 84 17.84 10.20 -6.98
N ALA A 85 19.07 9.70 -7.11
CA ALA A 85 20.17 10.41 -7.77
C ALA A 85 19.91 10.68 -9.27
N GLU A 86 19.25 9.75 -9.97
CA GLU A 86 18.89 9.94 -11.38
C GLU A 86 17.75 10.96 -11.53
N HIS A 87 16.79 10.93 -10.60
CA HIS A 87 15.69 11.88 -10.59
C HIS A 87 16.16 13.33 -10.33
N GLU A 88 17.12 13.54 -9.42
CA GLU A 88 17.72 14.86 -9.21
C GLU A 88 18.48 15.35 -10.46
N LYS A 89 19.27 14.50 -11.10
CA LYS A 89 19.95 14.84 -12.35
C LYS A 89 18.96 15.24 -13.44
N LEU A 90 17.91 14.45 -13.64
CA LEU A 90 16.85 14.74 -14.61
C LEU A 90 16.17 16.09 -14.31
N LYS A 91 15.91 16.40 -13.04
CA LYS A 91 15.34 17.70 -12.65
C LYS A 91 16.26 18.87 -13.00
N VAL A 92 17.56 18.75 -12.72
CA VAL A 92 18.54 19.80 -13.03
C VAL A 92 18.61 20.01 -14.54
N GLU A 93 18.73 18.93 -15.32
CA GLU A 93 18.75 18.99 -16.78
C GLU A 93 17.49 19.63 -17.37
N LEU A 94 16.32 19.26 -16.85
CA LEU A 94 15.03 19.80 -17.27
C LEU A 94 15.02 21.32 -17.03
N SER A 95 15.40 21.76 -15.83
CA SER A 95 15.45 23.19 -15.48
C SER A 95 16.44 23.99 -16.34
N ALA A 96 17.57 23.38 -16.72
CA ALA A 96 18.56 24.01 -17.59
C ALA A 96 18.02 24.18 -19.02
N LYS A 97 17.35 23.15 -19.54
CA LYS A 97 16.73 23.17 -20.88
C LYS A 97 15.59 24.18 -20.96
N GLU A 98 14.75 24.26 -19.93
CA GLU A 98 13.66 25.25 -19.86
C GLU A 98 14.20 26.69 -19.87
N LYS A 99 15.25 26.98 -19.10
CA LYS A 99 15.89 28.31 -19.10
C LYS A 99 16.48 28.67 -20.46
N ALA A 100 17.17 27.74 -21.10
CA ALA A 100 17.73 27.95 -22.43
C ALA A 100 16.63 28.23 -23.47
N LEU A 101 15.52 27.48 -23.41
CA LEU A 101 14.37 27.72 -24.28
C LEU A 101 13.73 29.09 -24.04
N ALA A 102 13.63 29.53 -22.78
CA ALA A 102 13.13 30.86 -22.44
C ALA A 102 14.02 31.96 -23.04
N GLN A 103 15.33 31.87 -22.87
CA GLN A 103 16.29 32.84 -23.43
C GLN A 103 16.20 32.90 -24.96
N MET A 104 16.18 31.75 -25.63
CA MET A 104 16.01 31.71 -27.09
C MET A 104 14.68 32.32 -27.53
N SER A 105 13.60 32.13 -26.76
CA SER A 105 12.31 32.73 -27.08
C SER A 105 12.32 34.25 -26.93
N GLU A 106 13.03 34.79 -25.94
CA GLU A 106 13.21 36.22 -25.74
C GLU A 106 14.02 36.83 -26.90
N GLU A 107 15.14 36.21 -27.26
CA GLU A 107 15.97 36.63 -28.39
C GLU A 107 15.18 36.62 -29.70
N TYR A 108 14.39 35.56 -29.94
CA TYR A 108 13.53 35.46 -31.12
C TYR A 108 12.48 36.58 -31.19
N LEU A 109 11.86 36.92 -30.05
CA LEU A 109 10.89 38.01 -29.98
C LEU A 109 11.53 39.37 -30.23
N LEU A 110 12.72 39.62 -29.67
CA LEU A 110 13.48 40.85 -29.93
C LEU A 110 13.83 40.97 -31.41
N LEU A 111 14.32 39.88 -32.02
CA LEU A 111 14.70 39.87 -33.43
C LEU A 111 13.49 40.10 -34.33
N LYS A 112 12.36 39.44 -34.05
CA LYS A 112 11.10 39.65 -34.77
C LYS A 112 10.63 41.10 -34.69
N LYS A 113 10.64 41.70 -33.50
CA LYS A 113 10.26 43.11 -33.31
C LYS A 113 11.17 44.10 -34.04
N SER A 114 12.44 43.73 -34.26
CA SER A 114 13.37 44.57 -35.04
C SER A 114 13.22 44.42 -36.55
N LEU A 115 12.49 43.40 -37.01
CA LEU A 115 12.26 43.10 -38.42
C LEU A 115 10.92 43.69 -38.93
N ASP A 116 9.97 43.94 -38.02
CA ASP A 116 8.71 44.67 -38.24
C ASP A 116 8.92 46.19 -38.13
#